data_AF-A0AAJ2MLP7-F1
#
_entry.id   AF-A0AAJ2MLP7-F1
#
_cell.length_a   1.000
_cell.length_b   1.000
_cell.length_c   1.000
_cell.angle_alpha   90.00
_cell.angle_beta   90.00
_cell.angle_gamma   90.00
#
_symmetry.space_group_name_H-M   'P 1'
#
loop_
_entity.id
_entity.type
_entity.pdbx_description
1 polymer ?
#
loop_
_entity_poly.entity_id
_entity_poly.type
_entity_poly.pdbx_seq_one_letter_code
_entity_poly.pdbx_strand_id
1 'polypeptide(L)' 'MFITKQDLMKLGFGPYQAYMLIKQAKALMVKKGFAYYNGKGLGRVPIESVEEILGSKLDIESVNQSA' A
#
# COMPACT_ATOMS: atom_id res chain seq x y z
N MET A 1 -2.70 -5.79 8.50
CA MET A 1 -2.59 -6.44 7.18
C MET A 1 -1.66 -5.61 6.30
N PHE A 2 -0.82 -6.25 5.48
CA PHE A 2 0.08 -5.55 4.56
C PHE A 2 -0.43 -5.64 3.14
N ILE A 3 -0.12 -4.63 2.33
CA ILE A 3 -0.50 -4.55 0.94
C ILE A 3 0.75 -4.28 0.08
N THR A 4 0.80 -4.93 -1.08
CA THR A 4 1.85 -4.77 -2.07
C THR A 4 1.33 -4.02 -3.29
N LYS A 5 2.25 -3.61 -4.17
CA LYS A 5 1.89 -3.06 -5.48
C LYS A 5 0.93 -3.98 -6.26
N GLN A 6 1.16 -5.29 -6.19
CA GLN A 6 0.35 -6.26 -6.93
C GLN A 6 -1.07 -6.33 -6.40
N ASP A 7 -1.26 -6.25 -5.08
CA ASP A 7 -2.58 -6.24 -4.45
C ASP A 7 -3.37 -4.99 -4.85
N LEU A 8 -2.71 -3.83 -4.88
CA LEU A 8 -3.30 -2.60 -5.40
C LEU A 8 -3.70 -2.73 -6.87
N MET A 9 -2.88 -3.40 -7.69
CA MET A 9 -3.26 -3.65 -9.09
C MET A 9 -4.47 -4.58 -9.20
N LYS A 10 -4.61 -5.58 -8.32
CA LYS A 10 -5.80 -6.44 -8.26
C LYS A 10 -7.06 -5.68 -7.84
N LEU A 11 -6.91 -4.66 -7.00
CA LEU A 11 -8.01 -3.75 -6.62
C LEU A 11 -8.45 -2.81 -7.75
N GLY A 12 -7.78 -2.83 -8.91
CA GLY A 12 -8.13 -2.01 -10.07
C GLY A 12 -7.32 -0.72 -10.21
N PHE A 13 -6.30 -0.49 -9.36
CA PHE A 13 -5.39 0.64 -9.55
C PHE A 13 -4.43 0.39 -10.71
N GLY A 14 -4.20 1.43 -11.53
CA GLY A 14 -3.21 1.35 -12.60
C GLY A 14 -1.79 1.07 -12.08
N PRO A 15 -0.88 0.50 -12.88
CA PRO A 15 0.46 0.12 -12.44
C PRO A 15 1.27 1.30 -11.88
N TYR A 16 1.08 2.50 -12.44
CA TYR A 16 1.69 3.74 -11.97
C TYR A 16 1.06 4.24 -10.67
N GLN A 17 -0.28 4.20 -10.57
CA GLN A 17 -1.01 4.59 -9.37
C GLN A 17 -0.62 3.70 -8.19
N ALA A 18 -0.63 2.38 -8.38
CA ALA A 18 -0.21 1.41 -7.36
C ALA A 18 1.23 1.68 -6.88
N TYR A 19 2.16 1.94 -7.81
CA TYR A 19 3.54 2.30 -7.46
C TYR A 19 3.64 3.60 -6.65
N MET A 20 2.95 4.65 -7.10
CA MET A 20 2.92 5.93 -6.41
C MET A 20 2.31 5.83 -5.03
N LEU A 21 1.28 5.01 -4.86
CA LEU A 21 0.62 4.79 -3.58
C LEU A 21 1.54 4.08 -2.58
N ILE A 22 2.25 3.03 -3.00
CA ILE A 22 3.27 2.36 -2.18
C ILE A 22 4.38 3.35 -1.79
N LYS A 23 4.83 4.18 -2.72
CA LYS A 23 5.88 5.18 -2.47
C LYS A 23 5.42 6.22 -1.43
N GLN A 24 4.19 6.72 -1.54
CA GLN A 24 3.61 7.66 -0.60
C GLN A 24 3.40 7.01 0.78
N ALA A 25 2.90 5.78 0.83
CA ALA A 25 2.68 5.04 2.08
C ALA A 25 3.98 4.81 2.84
N LYS A 26 5.07 4.48 2.13
CA LYS A 26 6.41 4.40 2.74
C LYS A 26 6.85 5.75 3.31
N ALA A 27 6.71 6.82 2.54
CA ALA A 27 7.10 8.15 3.00
C ALA A 27 6.31 8.57 4.24
N LEU A 28 5.02 8.25 4.30
CA LEU A 28 4.16 8.48 5.46
C LEU A 28 4.63 7.66 6.67
N MET A 29 4.96 6.39 6.47
CA MET A 29 5.51 5.54 7.54
C MET A 29 6.84 6.07 8.08
N VAL A 30 7.75 6.53 7.21
CA VAL A 30 9.01 7.16 7.65
C VAL A 30 8.73 8.44 8.45
N LYS A 31 7.77 9.27 8.01
CA LYS A 31 7.35 10.48 8.76
C LYS A 31 6.76 10.15 10.14
N LYS A 32 6.08 9.02 10.28
CA LYS A 32 5.56 8.52 11.56
C LYS A 32 6.64 7.96 12.50
N GLY A 33 7.91 7.95 12.08
CA GLY A 33 9.04 7.46 12.88
C GLY A 33 9.48 6.04 12.54
N PHE A 34 8.86 5.38 11.57
CA PHE A 34 9.23 4.03 11.15
C PHE A 34 10.36 4.07 10.10
N ALA A 35 11.60 4.23 10.57
CA ALA A 35 12.80 4.26 9.71
C ALA A 35 12.98 3.00 8.83
N TYR A 36 12.37 1.88 9.23
CA TYR A 36 12.34 0.63 8.48
C TYR A 36 11.85 0.78 7.03
N TYR A 37 10.91 1.70 6.77
CA TYR A 37 10.34 1.92 5.43
C TYR A 37 11.17 2.80 4.50
N ASN A 38 12.29 3.35 5.00
CA ASN A 38 13.21 4.17 4.20
C ASN A 38 14.04 3.33 3.20
N GLY A 39 14.09 2.01 3.39
CA GLY A 39 14.87 1.10 2.55
C GLY A 39 14.25 0.82 1.16
N LYS A 40 15.11 0.62 0.16
CA LYS A 40 14.70 0.28 -1.22
C LYS A 40 14.12 -1.13 -1.37
N GLY A 41 14.40 -2.05 -0.45
CA GLY A 41 14.03 -3.47 -0.56
C GLY A 41 12.62 -3.85 -0.08
N LEU A 42 11.88 -2.94 0.56
CA LEU A 42 10.58 -3.29 1.14
C LEU A 42 9.44 -3.09 0.14
N GLY A 43 8.92 -4.15 -0.49
CA GLY A 43 7.82 -4.04 -1.48
C GLY A 43 6.40 -3.91 -0.90
N ARG A 44 6.28 -3.82 0.43
CA ARG A 44 5.01 -3.90 1.17
C ARG A 44 4.86 -2.77 2.17
N VAL A 45 3.64 -2.31 2.37
CA VAL A 45 3.27 -1.26 3.34
C VAL A 45 2.02 -1.69 4.12
N PRO A 46 1.77 -1.16 5.33
CA PRO A 46 0.53 -1.41 6.04
C PRO A 46 -0.65 -0.83 5.28
N ILE A 47 -1.80 -1.50 5.33
CA ILE A 47 -3.00 -0.98 4.68
C ILE A 47 -3.46 0.34 5.28
N GLU A 48 -3.33 0.50 6.58
CA GLU A 48 -3.69 1.73 7.31
C GLU A 48 -3.00 2.95 6.70
N SER A 49 -1.74 2.80 6.28
CA SER A 49 -0.98 3.88 5.64
C SER A 49 -1.52 4.24 4.28
N VAL A 50 -2.08 3.27 3.57
CA VAL A 50 -2.68 3.47 2.25
C VAL A 50 -4.08 4.08 2.38
N GLU A 51 -4.88 3.61 3.33
CA GLU A 51 -6.21 4.17 3.66
C GLU A 51 -6.11 5.62 4.10
N GLU A 52 -5.08 5.97 4.86
CA GLU A 52 -4.80 7.36 5.27
C GLU A 52 -4.45 8.27 4.08
N ILE A 53 -3.78 7.73 3.04
CA ILE A 53 -3.47 8.48 1.81
C ILE A 53 -4.71 8.63 0.93
N LEU A 54 -5.52 7.57 0.82
CA LEU A 54 -6.75 7.59 0.03
C LEU A 54 -7.87 8.36 0.72
N GLY A 55 -7.82 8.51 2.05
CA GLY A 55 -8.90 9.07 2.86
C GLY A 55 -10.16 8.19 2.85
N SER A 56 -10.03 6.91 2.50
CA SER A 56 -11.12 5.94 2.35
C SER A 56 -10.66 4.56 2.80
N LYS A 57 -11.57 3.78 3.37
CA LYS A 57 -11.31 2.39 3.71
C LYS A 57 -11.19 1.55 2.43
N LEU A 58 -10.21 0.66 2.40
CA LEU A 58 -9.98 -0.24 1.29
C LEU A 58 -10.65 -1.58 1.58
N ASP A 59 -11.68 -1.92 0.83
CA ASP A 59 -12.34 -3.23 0.90
C ASP A 59 -11.49 -4.31 0.19
N ILE A 60 -10.51 -4.87 0.93
CA ILE A 60 -9.65 -5.95 0.43
C ILE A 60 -10.39 -7.29 0.32
N GLU A 61 -11.65 -7.39 0.77
CA GLU A 61 -12.41 -8.65 0.75
C GLU A 61 -12.56 -9.24 -0.66
N SER A 62 -12.45 -8.40 -1.70
CA SER A 62 -12.47 -8.80 -3.11
C SER A 62 -11.20 -9.50 -3.60
N VAL A 63 -10.05 -9.37 -2.91
CA VAL A 63 -8.75 -9.90 -3.38
C VAL A 63 -8.56 -11.39 -3.03
N ASN A 64 -9.39 -11.94 -2.13
CA ASN A 64 -9.36 -13.34 -1.71
C ASN A 64 -10.28 -14.28 -2.51
N GLN A 65 -10.92 -13.83 -3.60
CA GLN A 65 -11.64 -14.71 -4.53
C GLN A 65 -10.71 -15.27 -5.62
N SER A 66 -9.71 -16.06 -5.21
CA SER A 66 -9.06 -17.04 -6.10
C SER A 66 -8.53 -18.16 -5.20
N ALA A 67 -9.45 -18.88 -4.57
CA ALA A 67 -9.20 -20.23 -4.08
C ALA A 67 -9.12 -21.20 -5.28
#